data_AF-G9L178-F1
#
_entry.id   AF-G9L178-F1
#
_cell.length_a   1.000
_cell.length_b   1.000
_cell.length_c   1.000
_cell.angle_alpha   90.00
_cell.angle_beta   90.00
_cell.angle_gamma   90.00
#
_symmetry.space_group_name_H-M   'P 1'
#
loop_
_entity.id
_entity.type
_entity.pdbx_description
1 polymer ?
#
loop_
_entity_poly.entity_id
_entity_poly.type
_entity_poly.pdbx_seq_one_letter_code
_entity_poly.pdbx_strand_id
1 'polypeptide(L)'
;PDIKKATQAAKQASEVEYRAKHRKEGSHGLSMLGRPDIEMAKKAARLSSQVKYRENFNKEKGKTPKFNPKDSQLYKVMKDANNLASEVKYKADLKKLHKPVTDMKESLIMNHVLNTSHLASSYQYKKNYEKSKGHYHTIPDNLEQLHLKEATELQSIVKYKEKYEKERGKPMLDFETPTYITAKES
;
A
#
# COMPACT_ATOMS: atom_id res chain seq x y z
N PRO A 1 15.16 -13.09 52.13
CA PRO A 1 15.50 -13.84 50.89
C PRO A 1 16.22 -15.14 51.22
N ASP A 2 17.20 -15.07 52.12
CA ASP A 2 18.05 -16.21 52.50
C ASP A 2 17.31 -17.27 53.29
N ILE A 3 16.39 -16.89 54.17
CA ILE A 3 15.53 -17.83 54.91
C ILE A 3 14.69 -18.64 53.91
N LYS A 4 14.08 -18.00 52.90
CA LYS A 4 13.31 -18.70 51.87
C LYS A 4 14.19 -19.68 51.09
N LYS A 5 15.40 -19.27 50.72
CA LYS A 5 16.37 -20.11 49.99
C LYS A 5 16.84 -21.29 50.84
N ALA A 6 17.13 -21.07 52.12
CA ALA A 6 17.50 -22.09 53.09
C ALA A 6 16.35 -23.08 53.34
N THR A 7 15.11 -22.60 53.48
CA THR A 7 13.95 -23.49 53.59
C THR A 7 13.72 -24.29 52.30
N GLN A 8 13.97 -23.72 51.12
CA GLN A 8 13.84 -24.43 49.85
C GLN A 8 14.93 -25.49 49.68
N ALA A 9 16.16 -25.19 50.09
CA ALA A 9 17.26 -26.15 50.12
C ALA A 9 17.01 -27.28 51.14
N ALA A 10 16.51 -26.95 52.33
CA ALA A 10 16.14 -27.93 53.35
C ALA A 10 14.99 -28.84 52.88
N LYS A 11 14.00 -28.28 52.17
CA LYS A 11 12.92 -29.05 51.51
C LYS A 11 13.46 -29.97 50.42
N GLN A 12 14.41 -29.50 49.62
CA GLN A 12 15.08 -30.33 48.60
C GLN A 12 15.93 -31.45 49.21
N ALA A 13 16.55 -31.21 50.37
CA ALA A 13 17.35 -32.20 51.10
C ALA A 13 16.52 -33.14 51.99
N SER A 14 15.24 -32.84 52.22
CA SER A 14 14.37 -33.62 53.09
C SER A 14 14.01 -34.97 52.45
N GLU A 15 14.41 -36.05 53.11
CA GLU A 15 14.13 -37.41 52.66
C GLU A 15 12.63 -37.74 52.63
N VAL A 16 11.84 -37.15 53.54
CA VAL A 16 10.39 -37.33 53.59
C VAL A 16 9.74 -36.73 52.34
N GLU A 17 10.15 -35.52 51.96
CA GLU A 17 9.67 -34.86 50.74
C GLU A 17 10.16 -35.59 49.48
N TYR A 18 11.39 -36.07 49.49
CA TYR A 18 11.95 -36.91 48.42
C TYR A 18 11.12 -38.18 48.21
N ARG A 19 10.85 -38.94 49.27
CA ARG A 19 10.00 -40.15 49.23
C ARG A 19 8.55 -39.83 48.83
N ALA A 20 8.02 -38.66 49.21
CA ALA A 20 6.68 -38.22 48.82
C ALA A 20 6.61 -37.82 47.34
N LYS A 21 7.63 -37.12 46.82
CA LYS A 21 7.76 -36.81 45.37
C LYS A 21 7.89 -38.08 44.55
N HIS A 22 8.77 -39.00 44.94
CA HIS A 22 8.90 -40.31 44.29
C HIS A 22 7.61 -41.12 44.31
N ARG A 23 6.85 -41.10 45.42
CA ARG A 23 5.52 -41.73 45.48
C ARG A 23 4.51 -41.06 44.56
N LYS A 24 4.51 -39.71 44.45
CA LYS A 24 3.63 -38.98 43.52
C LYS A 24 3.98 -39.27 42.06
N GLU A 25 5.27 -39.18 41.72
CA GLU A 25 5.80 -39.49 40.38
C GLU A 25 5.60 -40.96 40.01
N GLY A 26 5.72 -41.89 40.96
CA GLY A 26 5.40 -43.31 40.77
C GLY A 26 3.90 -43.63 40.75
N SER A 27 3.04 -42.78 41.32
CA SER A 27 1.57 -42.92 41.25
C SER A 27 1.01 -42.48 39.90
N HIS A 28 1.71 -41.59 39.21
CA HIS A 28 1.44 -41.27 37.82
C HIS A 28 2.01 -42.43 37.00
N GLY A 29 1.20 -43.49 36.81
CA GLY A 29 1.56 -44.62 35.97
C GLY A 29 2.23 -44.12 34.70
N LEU A 30 3.45 -44.61 34.43
CA LEU A 30 4.39 -44.15 33.40
C LEU A 30 3.67 -43.38 32.29
N SER A 31 3.62 -42.05 32.40
CA SER A 31 3.14 -41.21 31.30
C SER A 31 4.19 -41.32 30.20
N MET A 32 4.04 -42.32 29.33
CA MET A 32 4.86 -42.52 28.14
C MET A 32 4.74 -41.31 27.19
N LEU A 33 3.72 -40.47 27.40
CA LEU A 33 3.56 -39.15 26.80
C LEU A 33 4.65 -38.21 27.32
N GLY A 34 5.66 -37.95 26.48
CA GLY A 34 6.71 -36.95 26.72
C GLY A 34 8.10 -37.51 26.99
N ARG A 35 8.29 -38.84 26.99
CA ARG A 35 9.66 -39.38 27.08
C ARG A 35 10.45 -39.03 25.81
N PRO A 36 11.72 -38.58 25.94
CA PRO A 36 12.50 -38.07 24.81
C PRO A 36 12.79 -39.13 23.74
N ASP A 37 12.92 -40.40 24.13
CA ASP A 37 13.07 -41.55 23.24
C ASP A 37 11.83 -41.77 22.36
N ILE A 38 10.65 -41.76 22.95
CA ILE A 38 9.36 -41.94 22.26
C ILE A 38 9.07 -40.72 21.38
N GLU A 39 9.35 -39.51 21.85
CA GLU A 39 9.21 -38.30 21.04
C GLU A 39 10.14 -38.29 19.83
N MET A 40 11.39 -38.73 20.01
CA MET A 40 12.36 -38.86 18.93
C MET A 40 11.89 -39.90 17.91
N ALA A 41 11.44 -41.07 18.36
CA ALA A 41 10.87 -42.10 17.49
C ALA A 41 9.64 -41.58 16.71
N LYS A 42 8.76 -40.82 17.37
CA LYS A 42 7.59 -40.19 16.75
C LYS A 42 7.97 -39.12 15.72
N LYS A 43 9.01 -38.31 15.98
CA LYS A 43 9.56 -37.34 15.02
C LYS A 43 10.17 -38.04 13.81
N ALA A 44 10.99 -39.07 14.04
CA ALA A 44 11.60 -39.88 12.99
C ALA A 44 10.53 -40.54 12.09
N ALA A 45 9.52 -41.17 12.70
CA ALA A 45 8.40 -41.78 11.98
C ALA A 45 7.58 -40.78 11.15
N ARG A 46 7.39 -39.55 11.66
CA ARG A 46 6.72 -38.47 10.90
C ARG A 46 7.58 -38.00 9.73
N LEU A 47 8.89 -37.91 9.91
CA LEU A 47 9.84 -37.48 8.87
C LEU A 47 9.92 -38.50 7.73
N SER A 48 9.90 -39.79 8.04
CA SER A 48 9.99 -40.88 7.05
C SER A 48 8.64 -41.30 6.44
N SER A 49 7.52 -40.73 6.92
CA SER A 49 6.19 -41.09 6.45
C SER A 49 5.93 -40.64 5.01
N GLN A 50 5.67 -41.60 4.11
CA GLN A 50 5.30 -41.31 2.71
C GLN A 50 3.99 -40.51 2.59
N VAL A 51 3.02 -40.74 3.48
CA VAL A 51 1.73 -40.01 3.46
C VAL A 51 1.96 -38.53 3.71
N LYS A 52 2.75 -38.19 4.73
CA LYS A 52 3.10 -36.80 5.06
C LYS A 52 3.96 -36.16 3.98
N TYR A 53 4.88 -36.92 3.38
CA TYR A 53 5.65 -36.47 2.22
C TYR A 53 4.74 -36.06 1.05
N ARG A 54 3.78 -36.92 0.68
CA ARG A 54 2.87 -36.69 -0.44
C ARG A 54 1.91 -35.52 -0.19
N GLU A 55 1.42 -35.35 1.05
CA GLU A 55 0.65 -34.17 1.46
C GLU A 55 1.46 -32.87 1.29
N ASN A 56 2.71 -32.85 1.78
CA ASN A 56 3.56 -31.66 1.70
C ASN A 56 3.95 -31.35 0.26
N PHE A 57 4.27 -32.37 -0.55
CA PHE A 57 4.53 -32.21 -1.97
C PHE A 57 3.33 -31.60 -2.70
N ASN A 58 2.12 -32.11 -2.48
CA ASN A 58 0.91 -31.54 -3.08
C ASN A 58 0.65 -30.09 -2.65
N LYS A 59 1.00 -29.70 -1.41
CA LYS A 59 0.91 -28.32 -0.92
C LYS A 59 1.96 -27.38 -1.51
N GLU A 60 3.13 -27.88 -1.88
CA GLU A 60 4.21 -27.10 -2.49
C GLU A 60 4.13 -27.11 -4.02
N LYS A 61 3.45 -28.10 -4.62
CA LYS A 61 3.19 -28.20 -6.05
C LYS A 61 2.33 -27.01 -6.50
N GLY A 62 2.96 -26.06 -7.19
CA GLY A 62 2.35 -24.83 -7.68
C GLY A 62 2.75 -23.56 -6.92
N LYS A 63 3.50 -23.68 -5.82
CA LYS A 63 4.12 -22.51 -5.18
C LYS A 63 5.39 -22.13 -5.91
N THR A 64 5.71 -20.83 -5.92
CA THR A 64 6.98 -20.36 -6.44
C THR A 64 8.14 -21.03 -5.69
N PRO A 65 9.24 -21.41 -6.38
CA PRO A 65 10.40 -21.97 -5.71
C PRO A 65 10.86 -21.06 -4.57
N LYS A 66 11.18 -21.64 -3.40
CA LYS A 66 11.62 -20.85 -2.23
C LYS A 66 12.89 -20.04 -2.47
N PHE A 67 13.68 -20.45 -3.47
CA PHE A 67 14.87 -19.74 -3.90
C PHE A 67 14.73 -19.29 -5.35
N ASN A 68 14.77 -17.98 -5.57
CA ASN A 68 14.78 -17.39 -6.89
C ASN A 68 16.24 -17.23 -7.35
N PRO A 69 16.64 -17.77 -8.51
CA PRO A 69 18.00 -17.62 -9.03
C PRO A 69 18.46 -16.16 -9.17
N LYS A 70 17.51 -15.23 -9.39
CA LYS A 70 17.77 -13.80 -9.50
C LYS A 70 18.14 -13.14 -8.17
N ASP A 71 17.82 -13.77 -7.05
CA ASP A 71 18.15 -13.26 -5.72
C ASP A 71 19.52 -13.75 -5.24
N SER A 72 20.16 -14.66 -6.01
CA SER A 72 21.50 -15.14 -5.72
C SER A 72 22.52 -14.00 -5.74
N GLN A 73 23.52 -14.09 -4.85
CA GLN A 73 24.58 -13.09 -4.77
C GLN A 73 25.36 -12.97 -6.09
N LEU A 74 25.60 -14.11 -6.75
CA LEU A 74 26.27 -14.14 -8.04
C LEU A 74 25.50 -13.36 -9.11
N TYR A 75 24.17 -13.52 -9.16
CA TYR A 75 23.34 -12.78 -10.11
C TYR A 75 23.38 -11.26 -9.86
N LYS A 76 23.35 -10.84 -8.59
CA LYS A 76 23.45 -9.42 -8.22
C LYS A 76 24.78 -8.83 -8.68
N VAL A 77 25.89 -9.48 -8.33
CA VAL A 77 27.24 -9.05 -8.72
C VAL A 77 27.37 -8.96 -10.24
N MET A 78 26.88 -9.96 -10.97
CA MET A 78 26.93 -9.96 -12.43
C MET A 78 26.05 -8.86 -13.06
N LYS A 79 24.88 -8.59 -12.48
CA LYS A 79 24.00 -7.51 -12.92
C LYS A 79 24.65 -6.14 -12.68
N ASP A 80 25.30 -5.96 -11.54
CA ASP A 80 25.98 -4.70 -11.21
C ASP A 80 27.19 -4.47 -12.10
N ALA A 81 27.99 -5.50 -12.37
CA ALA A 81 29.09 -5.44 -13.33
C ALA A 81 28.61 -5.07 -14.74
N ASN A 82 27.52 -5.68 -15.21
CA ASN A 82 26.91 -5.32 -16.50
C ASN A 82 26.40 -3.87 -16.52
N ASN A 83 25.82 -3.41 -15.42
CA ASN A 83 25.34 -2.02 -15.32
C ASN A 83 26.51 -1.03 -15.37
N LEU A 84 27.61 -1.34 -14.69
CA LEU A 84 28.82 -0.53 -14.65
C LEU A 84 29.53 -0.48 -16.01
N ALA A 85 29.60 -1.62 -16.71
CA ALA A 85 30.19 -1.70 -18.04
C ALA A 85 29.32 -1.11 -19.16
N SER A 86 28.03 -0.86 -18.91
CA SER A 86 27.11 -0.36 -19.92
C SER A 86 27.38 1.11 -20.24
N GLU A 87 27.95 1.38 -21.41
CA GLU A 87 28.14 2.75 -21.90
C GLU A 87 26.85 3.56 -21.99
N VAL A 88 25.72 2.89 -22.29
CA VAL A 88 24.41 3.53 -22.38
C VAL A 88 24.02 4.13 -21.04
N LYS A 89 24.24 3.38 -19.94
CA LYS A 89 23.97 3.86 -18.58
C LYS A 89 24.98 4.90 -18.15
N TYR A 90 26.26 4.70 -18.43
CA TYR A 90 27.33 5.66 -18.13
C TYR A 90 27.08 7.03 -18.78
N LYS A 91 26.69 7.06 -20.06
CA LYS A 91 26.42 8.30 -20.81
C LYS A 91 24.99 8.81 -20.61
N ALA A 92 24.14 8.12 -19.84
CA ALA A 92 22.74 8.53 -19.67
C ALA A 92 22.64 9.89 -18.99
N ASP A 93 23.41 10.12 -17.92
CA ASP A 93 23.35 11.40 -17.20
C ASP A 93 24.02 12.53 -17.99
N LEU A 94 25.09 12.23 -18.74
CA LEU A 94 25.67 13.17 -19.68
C LEU A 94 24.66 13.61 -20.74
N LYS A 95 23.85 12.70 -21.29
CA LYS A 95 22.79 13.02 -22.25
C LYS A 95 21.65 13.83 -21.62
N LYS A 96 21.33 13.62 -20.34
CA LYS A 96 20.32 14.42 -19.62
C LYS A 96 20.81 15.85 -19.37
N LEU A 97 22.09 16.00 -19.03
CA LEU A 97 22.73 17.30 -18.80
C LEU A 97 22.97 18.05 -20.10
N HIS A 98 23.48 17.35 -21.11
CA HIS A 98 23.70 17.87 -22.45
C HIS A 98 22.39 17.78 -23.24
N LYS A 99 21.43 18.62 -22.84
CA LYS A 99 20.27 18.89 -23.66
C LYS A 99 20.77 19.41 -25.01
N PRO A 100 20.31 18.86 -26.15
CA PRO A 100 20.69 19.40 -27.44
C PRO A 100 20.32 20.89 -27.46
N VAL A 101 21.15 21.71 -28.10
CA VAL A 101 20.96 23.18 -28.23
C VAL A 101 19.60 23.54 -28.86
N THR A 102 18.90 22.56 -29.43
CA THR A 102 17.53 22.65 -29.94
C THR A 102 16.45 22.67 -28.85
N ASP A 103 16.74 22.27 -27.61
CA ASP A 103 15.81 22.30 -26.47
C ASP A 103 15.77 23.69 -25.81
N MET A 104 15.75 24.73 -26.65
CA MET A 104 15.37 26.08 -26.22
C MET A 104 13.88 26.06 -25.94
N LYS A 105 13.43 26.71 -24.85
CA LYS A 105 12.00 26.93 -24.63
C LYS A 105 11.43 27.57 -25.89
N GLU A 106 10.41 26.95 -26.48
CA GLU A 106 9.82 27.44 -27.72
C GLU A 106 9.45 28.91 -27.52
N SER A 107 10.07 29.79 -28.32
CA SER A 107 9.75 31.22 -28.31
C SER A 107 8.27 31.38 -28.61
N LEU A 108 7.66 32.48 -28.15
CA LEU A 108 6.28 32.84 -28.49
C LEU A 108 6.03 32.75 -30.00
N ILE A 109 7.02 33.16 -30.80
CA ILE A 109 6.97 33.11 -32.27
C ILE A 109 6.94 31.67 -32.78
N MET A 110 7.77 30.79 -32.21
CA MET A 110 7.82 29.38 -32.60
C MET A 110 6.49 28.68 -32.30
N ASN A 111 5.93 28.90 -31.11
CA ASN A 111 4.61 28.42 -30.75
C ASN A 111 3.53 28.92 -31.72
N HIS A 112 3.56 30.20 -32.08
CA HIS A 112 2.61 30.77 -33.03
C HIS A 112 2.72 30.11 -34.41
N VAL A 113 3.94 29.93 -34.94
CA VAL A 113 4.17 29.28 -36.23
C VAL A 113 3.72 27.82 -36.21
N LEU A 114 4.01 27.08 -35.14
CA LEU A 114 3.57 25.70 -35.00
C LEU A 114 2.05 25.60 -34.94
N ASN A 115 1.40 26.43 -34.12
CA ASN A 115 -0.06 26.43 -33.97
C ASN A 115 -0.77 26.82 -35.28
N THR A 116 -0.30 27.85 -35.97
CA THR A 116 -0.86 28.27 -37.26
C THR A 116 -0.66 27.19 -38.33
N SER A 117 0.50 26.54 -38.37
CA SER A 117 0.75 25.37 -39.24
C SER A 117 -0.19 24.20 -38.94
N HIS A 118 -0.40 23.89 -37.66
CA HIS A 118 -1.34 22.85 -37.23
C HIS A 118 -2.78 23.16 -37.65
N LEU A 119 -3.22 24.42 -37.54
CA LEU A 119 -4.54 24.87 -37.97
C LEU A 119 -4.71 24.85 -39.49
N ALA A 120 -3.66 25.21 -40.25
CA ALA A 120 -3.67 25.20 -41.70
C ALA A 120 -3.59 23.79 -42.30
N SER A 121 -3.16 22.79 -41.52
CA SER A 121 -3.02 21.42 -42.00
C SER A 121 -4.37 20.75 -42.27
N SER A 122 -4.65 20.46 -43.54
CA SER A 122 -5.86 19.76 -43.97
C SER A 122 -6.04 18.38 -43.32
N TYR A 123 -4.93 17.68 -43.07
CA TYR A 123 -4.93 16.39 -42.37
C TYR A 123 -5.39 16.54 -40.92
N GLN A 124 -4.83 17.51 -40.18
CA GLN A 124 -5.20 17.74 -38.78
C GLN A 124 -6.65 18.22 -38.67
N TYR A 125 -7.07 19.10 -39.60
CA TYR A 125 -8.47 19.52 -39.71
C TYR A 125 -9.40 18.32 -39.87
N LYS A 126 -9.16 17.45 -40.86
CA LYS A 126 -9.99 16.26 -41.10
C LYS A 126 -10.00 15.32 -39.90
N LYS A 127 -8.85 15.10 -39.28
CA LYS A 127 -8.72 14.26 -38.08
C LYS A 127 -9.54 14.80 -36.90
N ASN A 128 -9.49 16.11 -36.66
CA ASN A 128 -10.26 16.74 -35.59
C ASN A 128 -11.77 16.73 -35.90
N TYR A 129 -12.15 16.94 -37.16
CA TYR A 129 -13.53 16.83 -37.61
C TYR A 129 -14.10 15.43 -37.37
N GLU A 130 -13.41 14.36 -37.75
CA GLU A 130 -13.91 13.00 -37.51
C GLU A 130 -14.02 12.67 -36.01
N LYS A 131 -13.17 13.27 -35.17
CA LYS A 131 -13.27 13.12 -33.70
C LYS A 131 -14.47 13.87 -33.12
N SER A 132 -14.71 15.10 -33.57
CA SER A 132 -15.81 15.92 -33.05
C SER A 132 -17.15 15.58 -33.69
N LYS A 133 -17.16 14.89 -34.83
CA LYS A 133 -18.37 14.44 -35.51
C LYS A 133 -19.25 13.63 -34.56
N GLY A 134 -20.46 14.11 -34.34
CA GLY A 134 -21.43 13.52 -33.42
C GLY A 134 -21.35 14.02 -31.96
N HIS A 135 -20.39 14.87 -31.62
CA HIS A 135 -20.36 15.55 -30.32
C HIS A 135 -21.09 16.89 -30.41
N TYR A 136 -22.05 17.12 -29.52
CA TYR A 136 -22.71 18.42 -29.43
C TYR A 136 -21.79 19.40 -28.69
N HIS A 137 -21.38 20.47 -29.36
CA HIS A 137 -20.68 21.56 -28.71
C HIS A 137 -21.71 22.53 -28.15
N THR A 138 -21.94 22.47 -26.84
CA THR A 138 -22.73 23.48 -26.14
C THR A 138 -21.98 24.79 -26.16
N ILE A 139 -22.64 25.86 -26.61
CA ILE A 139 -22.11 27.21 -26.44
C ILE A 139 -21.96 27.43 -24.92
N PRO A 140 -20.79 27.86 -24.44
CA PRO A 140 -20.65 28.21 -23.03
C PRO A 140 -21.63 29.33 -22.70
N ASP A 141 -22.29 29.24 -21.54
CA ASP A 141 -23.23 30.26 -21.10
C ASP A 141 -22.54 31.63 -21.05
N ASN A 142 -23.24 32.67 -21.47
CA ASN A 142 -22.77 34.03 -21.27
C ASN A 142 -22.87 34.42 -19.77
N LEU A 143 -22.18 35.50 -19.38
CA LEU A 143 -22.17 35.96 -17.98
C LEU A 143 -23.58 36.21 -17.43
N GLU A 144 -24.46 36.80 -18.23
CA GLU A 144 -25.85 37.06 -17.84
C GLU A 144 -26.65 35.77 -17.58
N GLN A 145 -26.44 34.73 -18.39
CA GLN A 145 -27.05 33.41 -18.23
C GLN A 145 -26.53 32.71 -16.97
N LEU A 146 -25.24 32.88 -16.65
CA LEU A 146 -24.67 32.36 -15.41
C LEU A 146 -25.30 33.07 -14.19
N HIS A 147 -25.35 34.40 -14.19
CA HIS A 147 -25.99 35.16 -13.11
C HIS A 147 -27.48 34.80 -12.97
N LEU A 148 -28.20 34.64 -14.08
CA LEU A 148 -29.59 34.22 -14.06
C LEU A 148 -29.75 32.83 -13.44
N LYS A 149 -28.88 31.88 -13.79
CA LYS A 149 -28.88 30.53 -13.18
C LYS A 149 -28.65 30.61 -11.68
N GLU A 150 -27.64 31.35 -11.23
CA GLU A 150 -27.35 31.55 -9.80
C GLU A 150 -28.52 32.18 -9.06
N ALA A 151 -29.10 33.26 -9.60
CA ALA A 151 -30.27 33.91 -9.01
C ALA A 151 -31.48 32.96 -8.94
N THR A 152 -31.71 32.17 -9.99
CA THR A 152 -32.78 31.18 -10.05
C THR A 152 -32.57 30.07 -9.02
N GLU A 153 -31.33 29.61 -8.84
CA GLU A 153 -30.99 28.61 -7.82
C GLU A 153 -31.17 29.14 -6.40
N LEU A 154 -30.81 30.40 -6.14
CA LEU A 154 -31.02 31.06 -4.85
C LEU A 154 -32.50 31.22 -4.52
N GLN A 155 -33.33 31.53 -5.52
CA GLN A 155 -34.78 31.67 -5.35
C GLN A 155 -35.51 30.32 -5.29
N SER A 156 -34.86 29.22 -5.68
CA SER A 156 -35.50 27.91 -5.72
C SER A 156 -35.77 27.34 -4.33
N ILE A 157 -37.05 27.20 -4.00
CA ILE A 157 -37.53 26.59 -2.74
C ILE A 157 -37.00 25.15 -2.59
N VAL A 158 -36.88 24.42 -3.71
CA VAL A 158 -36.35 23.04 -3.70
C VAL A 158 -34.89 23.05 -3.25
N LYS A 159 -34.07 23.92 -3.85
CA LYS A 159 -32.66 24.08 -3.47
C LYS A 159 -32.48 24.58 -2.05
N TYR A 160 -33.35 25.49 -1.59
CA TYR A 160 -33.37 25.93 -0.20
C TYR A 160 -33.63 24.77 0.77
N LYS A 161 -34.65 23.95 0.53
CA LYS A 161 -34.96 22.78 1.36
C LYS A 161 -33.83 21.74 1.35
N GLU A 162 -33.23 21.49 0.20
CA GLU A 162 -32.05 20.60 0.08
C GLU A 162 -30.87 21.08 0.92
N LYS A 163 -30.60 22.40 0.94
CA LYS A 163 -29.55 22.99 1.80
C LYS A 163 -29.90 22.83 3.28
N TYR A 164 -31.12 23.15 3.67
CA TYR A 164 -31.59 23.00 5.05
C TYR A 164 -31.44 21.58 5.58
N GLU A 165 -31.87 20.56 4.82
CA GLU A 165 -31.74 19.16 5.25
C GLU A 165 -30.28 18.71 5.37
N LYS A 166 -29.37 19.25 4.55
CA LYS A 166 -27.93 18.98 4.66
C LYS A 166 -27.29 19.66 5.86
N GLU A 167 -27.82 20.80 6.30
CA GLU A 167 -27.29 21.57 7.42
C GLU A 167 -27.93 21.17 8.75
N ARG A 168 -29.16 20.64 8.70
CA ARG A 168 -29.88 20.16 9.87
C ARG A 168 -29.10 19.03 10.55
N GLY A 169 -28.69 19.28 11.79
CA GLY A 169 -27.94 18.34 12.61
C GLY A 169 -26.41 18.50 12.56
N LYS A 170 -25.88 19.44 11.76
CA LYS A 170 -24.48 19.84 11.88
C LYS A 170 -24.31 20.71 13.14
N PRO A 171 -23.34 20.39 14.02
CA PRO A 171 -23.02 21.26 15.15
C PRO A 171 -22.44 22.57 14.59
N MET A 172 -23.01 23.69 15.02
CA MET A 172 -22.50 25.01 14.65
C MET A 172 -21.18 25.25 15.37
N LEU A 173 -20.12 25.58 14.63
CA LEU A 173 -18.84 25.93 15.24
C LEU A 173 -18.95 27.30 15.92
N ASP A 174 -18.24 27.52 17.03
CA ASP A 174 -18.38 28.76 17.84
C ASP A 174 -18.15 30.05 17.03
N PHE A 175 -17.29 29.99 16.01
CA PHE A 175 -16.99 31.10 15.10
C PHE A 175 -18.08 31.36 14.04
N GLU A 176 -19.02 30.44 13.86
CA GLU A 176 -20.16 30.58 12.95
C GLU A 176 -21.42 31.07 13.69
N THR A 177 -21.30 31.34 15.00
CA THR A 177 -22.41 31.86 15.79
C THR A 177 -22.84 33.25 15.29
N PRO A 178 -24.15 33.55 15.20
CA PRO A 178 -24.64 34.87 14.79
C PRO A 178 -24.03 35.99 15.65
N THR A 179 -23.80 35.71 16.94
CA THR A 179 -23.12 36.59 17.89
C THR A 179 -21.67 36.89 17.51
N TYR A 180 -20.91 35.89 17.07
CA TYR A 180 -19.52 36.09 16.68
C TYR A 180 -19.39 36.79 15.32
N ILE A 181 -20.25 36.45 14.35
CA ILE A 181 -20.26 37.07 13.01
C ILE A 181 -20.60 38.56 13.12
N THR A 182 -21.68 38.90 13.84
CA THR A 182 -22.09 40.30 14.04
C THR A 182 -21.04 41.13 14.77
N ALA A 183 -20.35 40.54 15.75
CA ALA A 183 -19.25 41.20 16.47
C ALA A 183 -18.00 41.41 15.61
N LYS A 184 -17.80 40.61 14.56
CA LYS A 184 -16.67 40.74 13.62
C LYS A 184 -16.93 41.76 12.50
N GLU A 185 -18.18 41.87 12.07
CA GLU A 185 -18.60 42.80 11.01
C GLU A 185 -18.84 44.24 11.50
N SER A 186 -18.96 44.42 12.83
CA SER A 186 -19.01 45.73 13.52
C SER A 186 -17.62 46.30 13.76
#